data_AF-A0A7C4RWS2-F1
#
_entry.id   AF-A0A7C4RWS2-F1
#
_cell.length_a   1.000
_cell.length_b   1.000
_cell.length_c   1.000
_cell.angle_alpha   90.00
_cell.angle_beta   90.00
_cell.angle_gamma   90.00
#
_symmetry.space_group_name_H-M   'P 1'
#
loop_
_entity.id
_entity.type
_entity.pdbx_description
1 polymer ?
#
loop_
_entity_poly.entity_id
_entity_poly.type
_entity_poly.pdbx_seq_one_letter_code
_entity_poly.pdbx_strand_id
1 'polypeptide(L)'
;MLAKKGDWVQIELTILTPEQRAPQIPEDTKKVPLKARLKGFLVDEVASLGAVVTVRTPSGRLVTGTLVSVNPKYEHDFGEPVPELITIGLELRQILEETAEEKNLGGEM
;
A
#
# COMPACT_ATOMS: atom_id res chain seq x y z
N MET A 1 15.83 -1.22 10.57
CA MET A 1 14.50 -1.22 11.23
C MET A 1 13.76 -2.46 10.76
N LEU A 2 13.06 -3.15 11.67
CA LEU A 2 12.30 -4.37 11.40
C LEU A 2 10.80 -4.03 11.43
N ALA A 3 10.09 -4.31 10.35
CA ALA A 3 8.64 -4.20 10.24
C ALA A 3 7.97 -5.52 10.68
N LYS A 4 6.76 -5.42 11.20
CA LYS A 4 5.90 -6.55 11.58
C LYS A 4 4.61 -6.51 10.80
N LYS A 5 3.94 -7.66 10.70
CA LYS A 5 2.62 -7.76 10.07
C LYS A 5 1.65 -6.71 10.60
N GLY A 6 0.94 -6.07 9.69
CA GLY A 6 0.01 -4.98 10.00
C GLY A 6 0.66 -3.60 10.11
N ASP A 7 2.00 -3.49 10.10
CA ASP A 7 2.64 -2.18 10.07
C ASP A 7 2.33 -1.45 8.77
N TRP A 8 2.14 -0.13 8.87
CA TRP A 8 2.03 0.74 7.72
C TRP A 8 3.41 0.97 7.10
N VAL A 9 3.62 0.45 5.90
CA VAL A 9 4.93 0.46 5.25
C VAL A 9 4.84 1.04 3.84
N GLN A 10 5.98 1.42 3.29
CA GLN A 10 6.12 1.80 1.89
C GLN A 10 6.98 0.79 1.15
N ILE A 11 6.48 0.31 0.01
CA ILE A 11 7.23 -0.49 -0.94
C ILE A 11 7.55 0.31 -2.19
N GLU A 12 8.66 -0.04 -2.84
CA GLU A 12 9.01 0.39 -4.19
C GLU A 12 9.01 -0.83 -5.12
N LEU A 13 8.47 -0.66 -6.32
CA LEU A 13 8.53 -1.67 -7.38
C LEU A 13 8.74 -1.04 -8.75
N THR A 14 9.38 -1.78 -9.65
CA THR A 14 9.51 -1.39 -11.05
C THR A 14 8.27 -1.85 -11.82
N ILE A 15 7.52 -0.91 -12.37
CA ILE A 15 6.33 -1.17 -13.19
C ILE A 15 6.74 -1.45 -14.63
N LEU A 16 7.66 -0.64 -15.17
CA LEU A 16 8.21 -0.82 -16.52
C LEU A 16 9.72 -0.64 -16.46
N THR A 17 10.43 -1.58 -17.06
CA THR A 17 11.85 -1.43 -17.40
C THR A 17 12.03 -0.39 -18.52
N PRO A 18 13.24 0.18 -18.71
CA PRO A 18 13.54 1.09 -19.82
C PRO A 18 13.06 0.55 -21.19
N GLU A 19 13.21 -0.76 -21.41
CA GLU A 19 12.88 -1.44 -22.67
C GLU A 19 11.36 -1.54 -22.89
N GLN A 20 10.57 -1.49 -21.82
CA GLN A 20 9.11 -1.55 -21.86
C GLN A 20 8.47 -0.15 -21.94
N ARG A 21 9.27 0.92 -22.01
CA ARG A 21 8.78 2.30 -22.11
C ARG A 21 8.23 2.58 -23.50
N ALA A 22 7.20 3.42 -23.57
CA ALA A 22 6.57 3.75 -24.84
C ALA A 22 7.54 4.54 -25.76
N PRO A 23 7.55 4.29 -27.08
CA PRO A 23 8.53 4.87 -28.01
C PRO A 23 8.39 6.39 -28.20
N GLN A 24 7.26 6.98 -27.84
CA GLN A 24 6.98 8.41 -28.03
C GLN A 24 7.38 9.32 -26.85
N ILE A 25 7.89 8.77 -25.73
CA ILE A 25 8.33 9.60 -24.61
C ILE A 25 9.71 10.23 -24.88
N PRO A 26 10.08 11.33 -24.22
CA PRO A 26 11.41 11.94 -24.36
C PRO A 26 12.54 10.94 -24.09
N GLU A 27 13.66 11.09 -24.81
CA GLU A 27 14.79 10.16 -24.76
C GLU A 27 15.34 9.94 -23.35
N ASP A 28 15.44 11.01 -22.55
CA ASP A 28 15.94 10.87 -21.18
C ASP A 28 15.00 10.07 -20.28
N THR A 29 13.69 10.16 -20.54
CA THR A 29 12.67 9.38 -19.82
C THR A 29 12.61 7.91 -20.29
N LYS A 30 13.09 7.59 -21.50
CA LYS A 30 13.22 6.19 -21.97
C LYS A 30 14.34 5.45 -21.26
N LYS A 31 15.42 6.16 -20.92
CA LYS A 31 16.64 5.56 -20.33
C LYS A 31 16.46 5.11 -18.88
N VAL A 32 15.34 5.43 -18.24
CA VAL A 32 15.10 5.14 -16.82
C VAL A 32 13.83 4.31 -16.60
N PRO A 33 13.81 3.41 -15.60
CA PRO A 33 12.63 2.61 -15.31
C PRO A 33 11.48 3.47 -14.77
N LEU A 34 10.24 3.04 -15.02
CA LEU A 34 9.07 3.53 -14.32
C LEU A 34 8.94 2.78 -13.00
N LYS A 35 9.18 3.48 -11.89
CA LYS A 35 9.00 2.95 -10.55
C LYS A 35 7.69 3.45 -9.94
N ALA A 36 7.05 2.60 -9.16
CA ALA A 36 5.94 2.97 -8.29
C ALA A 36 6.37 2.87 -6.83
N ARG A 37 5.87 3.81 -6.02
CA ARG A 37 5.94 3.75 -4.55
C ARG A 37 4.53 3.66 -4.02
N LEU A 38 4.28 2.65 -3.22
CA LEU A 38 2.96 2.34 -2.71
C LEU A 38 3.05 2.17 -1.20
N LYS A 39 2.05 2.67 -0.49
CA LYS A 39 1.88 2.44 0.93
C LYS A 39 0.80 1.40 1.17
N GLY A 40 0.98 0.57 2.19
CA GLY A 40 0.05 -0.48 2.56
C GLY A 40 0.43 -1.14 3.88
N PHE A 41 -0.41 -2.05 4.32
CA PHE A 41 -0.20 -2.84 5.53
C PHE A 41 0.65 -4.08 5.19
N LEU A 42 1.73 -4.31 5.93
CA LEU A 42 2.59 -5.48 5.73
C LEU A 42 1.80 -6.78 5.95
N VAL A 43 1.91 -7.72 5.02
CA VAL A 43 1.26 -9.05 5.11
C VAL A 43 2.19 -10.07 5.76
N ASP A 44 3.49 -9.97 5.50
CA ASP A 44 4.53 -10.85 6.04
C ASP A 44 4.67 -10.68 7.56
N GLU A 45 5.03 -11.75 8.27
CA GLU A 45 5.14 -11.73 9.75
C GLU A 45 6.20 -10.73 10.24
N VAL A 46 7.38 -10.73 9.62
CA VAL A 46 8.48 -9.81 9.90
C VAL A 46 9.28 -9.53 8.63
N ALA A 47 9.76 -8.29 8.46
CA ALA A 47 10.60 -7.92 7.33
C ALA A 47 11.61 -6.81 7.65
N SER A 48 12.79 -6.89 7.06
CA SER A 48 13.82 -5.85 7.14
C SER A 48 13.74 -4.92 5.92
N LEU A 49 14.14 -3.66 6.10
CA LEU A 49 14.31 -2.73 4.96
C LEU A 49 15.18 -3.37 3.87
N GLY A 50 14.78 -3.19 2.61
CA GLY A 50 15.43 -3.79 1.44
C GLY A 50 14.93 -5.20 1.08
N ALA A 51 14.16 -5.87 1.96
CA ALA A 51 13.54 -7.15 1.63
C ALA A 51 12.39 -6.98 0.62
N VAL A 52 12.13 -8.01 -0.18
CA VAL A 52 10.91 -8.10 -0.99
C VAL A 52 9.79 -8.59 -0.08
N VAL A 53 8.71 -7.82 -0.01
CA VAL A 53 7.57 -8.07 0.88
C VAL A 53 6.26 -7.92 0.15
N THR A 54 5.18 -8.46 0.72
CA THR A 54 3.81 -8.21 0.24
C THR A 54 3.07 -7.24 1.16
N VAL A 55 2.37 -6.27 0.57
CA VAL A 55 1.50 -5.34 1.29
C VAL A 55 0.07 -5.43 0.80
N ARG A 56 -0.88 -5.17 1.69
CA ARG A 56 -2.28 -4.93 1.37
C ARG A 56 -2.55 -3.43 1.33
N THR A 57 -2.99 -2.90 0.19
CA THR A 57 -3.35 -1.47 0.05
C THR A 57 -4.69 -1.18 0.74
N PRO A 58 -5.00 0.09 1.06
CA PRO A 58 -6.32 0.47 1.58
C PRO A 58 -7.50 0.16 0.65
N SER A 59 -7.24 -0.08 -0.63
CA SER A 59 -8.21 -0.55 -1.62
C SER A 59 -8.33 -2.08 -1.70
N GLY A 60 -7.63 -2.81 -0.83
CA GLY A 60 -7.69 -4.27 -0.74
C GLY A 60 -6.74 -5.03 -1.69
N ARG A 61 -5.93 -4.36 -2.51
CA ARG A 61 -5.00 -5.01 -3.44
C ARG A 61 -3.79 -5.58 -2.71
N LEU A 62 -3.35 -6.76 -3.10
CA LEU A 62 -2.05 -7.31 -2.69
C LEU A 62 -0.98 -6.91 -3.71
N VAL A 63 0.09 -6.30 -3.22
CA VAL A 63 1.20 -5.85 -4.08
C VAL A 63 2.52 -6.24 -3.44
N THR A 64 3.42 -6.81 -4.24
CA THR A 64 4.76 -7.20 -3.82
C THR A 64 5.78 -6.18 -4.32
N GLY A 65 6.75 -5.83 -3.48
CA GLY A 65 7.82 -4.89 -3.82
C GLY A 65 8.89 -4.83 -2.73
N THR A 66 9.91 -4.03 -2.96
CA THR A 66 11.01 -3.84 -2.00
C THR A 66 10.56 -2.90 -0.88
N LEU A 67 10.68 -3.33 0.38
CA LEU A 67 10.39 -2.52 1.56
C LEU A 67 11.40 -1.38 1.67
N VAL A 68 10.94 -0.14 1.54
CA VAL A 68 11.81 1.05 1.57
C VAL A 68 11.64 1.92 2.82
N SER A 69 10.49 1.82 3.51
CA SER A 69 10.23 2.58 4.73
C SER A 69 9.16 1.95 5.59
N VAL A 70 9.22 2.17 6.91
CA VAL A 70 8.24 1.78 7.92
C VAL A 70 7.70 3.06 8.55
N ASN A 71 6.37 3.20 8.62
CA ASN A 71 5.68 4.42 9.04
C ASN A 71 6.20 5.68 8.33
N PRO A 72 6.16 5.72 6.97
CA PRO A 72 6.77 6.79 6.19
C PRO A 72 6.09 8.15 6.43
N LYS A 73 6.87 9.11 6.94
CA LYS A 73 6.50 10.54 6.96
C LYS A 73 6.44 11.13 5.55
N TYR A 74 5.59 12.13 5.33
CA TYR A 74 5.70 13.00 4.16
C TYR A 74 6.79 14.05 4.40
N GLU A 75 7.80 14.09 3.54
CA GLU A 75 8.91 15.07 3.64
C GLU A 75 8.48 16.51 3.34
N HIS A 76 7.38 16.67 2.59
CA HIS A 76 6.69 17.95 2.42
C HIS A 76 5.64 18.07 3.52
N ASP A 77 5.76 19.11 4.35
CA ASP A 77 5.35 19.20 5.76
C ASP A 77 3.84 19.02 6.06
N PHE A 78 3.36 17.77 6.04
CA PHE A 78 2.02 17.38 6.51
C PHE A 78 2.03 16.74 7.92
N GLY A 79 3.12 16.91 8.67
CA GLY A 79 3.30 16.30 9.99
C GLY A 79 3.61 14.79 9.94
N GLU A 80 3.65 14.18 11.12
CA GLU A 80 3.83 12.73 11.28
C GLU A 80 2.54 11.98 10.95
N PRO A 81 2.62 10.76 10.39
CA PRO A 81 1.44 9.92 10.17
C PRO A 81 0.79 9.56 11.52
N VAL A 82 -0.49 9.91 11.68
CA VAL A 82 -1.30 9.58 12.87
C VAL A 82 -1.89 8.18 12.69
N PRO A 83 -1.44 7.15 13.45
CA PRO A 83 -1.82 5.76 13.22
C PRO A 83 -3.33 5.50 13.21
N GLU A 84 -4.06 6.17 14.10
CA GLU A 84 -5.51 6.04 14.24
C GLU A 84 -6.25 6.46 12.96
N LEU A 85 -5.73 7.45 12.23
CA LEU A 85 -6.32 7.91 10.97
C LEU A 85 -5.97 7.01 9.79
N ILE A 86 -4.98 6.12 9.93
CA ILE A 86 -4.58 5.18 8.87
C ILE A 86 -5.59 4.03 8.76
N THR A 87 -6.14 3.56 9.88
CA THR A 87 -7.01 2.38 9.93
C THR A 87 -8.50 2.71 9.89
N ILE A 88 -8.92 3.89 10.36
CA ILE A 88 -10.33 4.24 10.56
C ILE A 88 -11.21 4.09 9.30
N GLY A 89 -10.67 4.38 8.11
CA GLY A 89 -11.41 4.24 6.86
C GLY A 89 -11.69 2.78 6.48
N LEU A 90 -10.82 1.85 6.91
CA LEU A 90 -11.04 0.41 6.74
C LEU A 90 -12.04 -0.10 7.77
N GLU A 91 -11.88 0.29 9.03
CA GLU A 91 -12.79 -0.07 10.13
C GLU A 91 -14.23 0.36 9.83
N LEU A 92 -14.43 1.60 9.35
CA LEU A 92 -15.76 2.10 9.00
C LEU A 92 -16.41 1.27 7.89
N ARG A 93 -15.65 0.83 6.88
CA ARG A 93 -16.21 -0.03 5.81
C ARG A 93 -16.66 -1.37 6.36
N GLN A 94 -15.87 -1.99 7.24
CA GLN A 94 -16.23 -3.26 7.88
C GLN A 94 -17.54 -3.13 8.66
N ILE A 95 -17.68 -2.07 9.48
CA ILE A 95 -18.90 -1.81 10.24
C ILE A 95 -20.13 -1.65 9.31
N LEU A 96 -19.96 -0.93 8.19
CA LEU A 96 -21.04 -0.73 7.22
C LEU A 96 -21.43 -2.01 6.48
N GLU A 97 -20.46 -2.87 6.15
CA GLU A 97 -20.67 -4.17 5.51
C GLU A 97 -21.40 -5.14 6.47
N GLU A 98 -20.93 -5.26 7.72
CA GLU A 98 -21.57 -6.09 8.77
C GLU A 98 -23.03 -5.67 9.00
N THR A 99 -23.29 -4.36 9.10
CA THR A 99 -24.65 -3.83 9.28
C THR A 99 -25.56 -4.12 8.07
N ALA A 100 -24.99 -4.15 6.87
CA ALA A 100 -25.75 -4.47 5.64
C ALA A 100 -26.10 -5.96 5.59
N GLU A 101 -25.19 -6.85 5.99
CA GLU A 101 -25.42 -8.29 6.08
C GLU A 101 -26.54 -8.62 7.08
N GLU A 102 -26.51 -8.03 8.28
CA GLU A 102 -27.56 -8.21 9.30
C GLU A 102 -28.95 -7.81 8.81
N LYS A 103 -29.06 -6.70 8.04
CA LYS A 103 -30.33 -6.26 7.44
C LYS A 103 -30.84 -7.21 6.36
N ASN A 104 -29.95 -7.85 5.61
CA ASN A 104 -30.32 -8.81 4.58
C ASN A 104 -30.82 -10.12 5.17
N LEU A 105 -30.24 -10.56 6.31
CA LEU A 105 -30.67 -11.75 7.06
C LEU A 105 -31.99 -11.54 7.82
N GLY A 106 -32.31 -10.30 8.22
CA GLY A 106 -33.56 -9.95 8.91
C GLY A 106 -34.76 -9.71 8.01
N GLY A 107 -34.60 -9.76 6.68
CA GLY A 107 -35.65 -9.49 5.69
C GLY A 107 -36.40 -10.71 5.16
N GLU A 108 -36.03 -11.93 5.57
CA GLU A 108 -36.67 -13.19 5.15
C GLU A 108 -37.64 -13.79 6.21
N MET A 109 -38.16 -12.98 7.13
CA MET A 109 -39.26 -13.39 8.04
C MET A 109 -40.52 -12.57 7.83
#